data_AF-A0AAQ3QIB4-F1
#
_entry.id   AF-A0AAQ3QIB4-F1
#
_cell.length_a   1.000
_cell.length_b   1.000
_cell.length_c   1.000
_cell.angle_alpha   90.00
_cell.angle_beta   90.00
_cell.angle_gamma   90.00
#
_symmetry.space_group_name_H-M   'P 1'
#
loop_
_entity.id
_entity.type
_entity.pdbx_description
1 polymer ?
#
loop_
_entity_poly.entity_id
_entity_poly.type
_entity_poly.pdbx_seq_one_letter_code
_entity_poly.pdbx_strand_id
1 'polypeptide(L)'
;MPRNNKRIKGDDFALVSNDKFHINVHFIDTWSEGKACNFTRVQALSIMFDSHTLVVAARKVATWDYRFDALAICWDQTELVVPTDSEVEWRTRGGGGDDRGDEKH
;
A
#
# COMPACT_ATOMS: atom_id res chain seq x y z
N MET A 1 16.02 -6.57 -37.07
CA MET A 1 14.75 -5.99 -36.58
C MET A 1 15.03 -5.34 -35.23
N PRO A 2 14.90 -4.02 -35.05
CA PRO A 2 15.02 -3.44 -33.72
C PRO A 2 13.80 -3.85 -32.89
N ARG A 3 14.04 -4.37 -31.68
CA ARG A 3 12.98 -4.62 -30.70
C ARG A 3 12.61 -3.29 -30.07
N ASN A 4 11.37 -2.86 -30.27
CA ASN A 4 10.85 -1.66 -29.63
C ASN A 4 10.57 -1.96 -28.15
N ASN A 5 11.52 -1.66 -27.27
CA ASN A 5 11.25 -1.66 -25.84
C ASN A 5 10.41 -0.42 -25.51
N LYS A 6 9.07 -0.57 -25.50
CA LYS A 6 8.16 0.44 -24.96
C LYS A 6 8.55 0.66 -23.49
N ARG A 7 9.10 1.83 -23.18
CA ARG A 7 9.31 2.28 -21.80
C ARG A 7 7.93 2.51 -21.19
N ILE A 8 7.62 1.71 -20.18
CA ILE A 8 6.41 1.79 -19.37
C ILE A 8 6.60 2.96 -18.41
N LYS A 9 6.00 4.12 -18.70
CA LYS A 9 6.21 5.36 -17.96
C LYS A 9 4.86 5.93 -17.56
N GLY A 10 4.63 6.16 -16.27
CA GLY A 10 3.42 6.81 -15.76
C GLY A 10 2.13 6.04 -16.08
N ASP A 11 2.28 4.74 -16.34
CA ASP A 11 1.18 3.85 -16.68
C ASP A 11 0.75 3.08 -15.43
N ASP A 12 -0.55 2.80 -15.34
CA ASP A 12 -1.15 1.94 -14.32
C ASP A 12 -1.21 0.49 -14.80
N PHE A 13 -0.93 -0.44 -13.89
CA PHE A 13 -0.99 -1.88 -14.17
C PHE A 13 -1.88 -2.59 -13.18
N ALA A 14 -2.79 -3.41 -13.71
CA ALA A 14 -3.47 -4.42 -12.91
C ALA A 14 -2.52 -5.59 -12.66
N LEU A 15 -2.22 -5.86 -11.39
CA LEU A 15 -1.47 -7.03 -10.95
C LEU A 15 -2.41 -8.23 -10.74
N VAL A 16 -3.58 -7.94 -10.18
CA VAL A 16 -4.67 -8.90 -9.97
C VAL A 16 -5.98 -8.23 -10.39
N SER A 17 -6.82 -8.94 -11.11
CA SER A 17 -8.13 -8.42 -11.54
C SER A 17 -9.15 -9.57 -11.63
N ASN A 18 -10.24 -9.42 -10.90
CA ASN A 18 -11.47 -10.22 -11.04
C ASN A 18 -12.68 -9.32 -10.76
N ASP A 19 -13.90 -9.83 -10.92
CA ASP A 19 -15.14 -9.03 -10.83
C ASP A 19 -15.39 -8.34 -9.47
N LYS A 20 -14.66 -8.71 -8.41
CA LYS A 20 -14.88 -8.21 -7.03
C LYS A 20 -13.61 -7.68 -6.37
N PHE A 21 -12.46 -7.85 -7.00
CA PHE A 21 -11.16 -7.61 -6.39
C PHE A 21 -10.14 -7.23 -7.44
N HIS A 22 -9.52 -6.06 -7.25
CA HIS A 22 -8.45 -5.57 -8.11
C HIS A 22 -7.28 -5.06 -7.27
N ILE A 23 -6.07 -5.40 -7.71
CA ILE A 23 -4.83 -4.78 -7.23
C ILE A 23 -4.21 -4.05 -8.41
N ASN A 24 -4.10 -2.74 -8.31
CA ASN A 24 -3.51 -1.87 -9.32
C ASN A 24 -2.26 -1.19 -8.77
N VAL A 25 -1.29 -0.91 -9.64
CA VAL A 25 -0.04 -0.26 -9.26
C VAL A 25 0.31 0.87 -10.22
N HIS A 26 0.74 2.01 -9.68
CA HIS A 26 1.26 3.14 -10.43
C HIS A 26 2.78 3.22 -10.27
N PHE A 27 3.53 3.19 -11.38
CA PHE A 27 4.99 3.25 -11.37
C PHE A 27 5.52 4.66 -11.64
N ILE A 28 6.59 5.03 -10.94
CA ILE A 28 7.40 6.21 -11.24
C ILE A 28 8.79 5.83 -11.75
N ASP A 29 9.19 6.52 -12.81
CA ASP A 29 10.52 6.38 -13.40
C ASP A 29 11.35 7.63 -13.05
N THR A 30 12.23 7.52 -12.06
CA THR A 30 13.40 8.40 -11.95
C THR A 30 14.62 7.61 -11.50
N TRP A 31 15.39 7.13 -12.47
CA TRP A 31 16.80 6.83 -12.25
C TRP A 31 17.57 8.14 -12.27
N SER A 32 18.14 8.55 -11.12
CA SER A 32 19.27 9.48 -11.14
C SER A 32 20.53 8.62 -11.14
N GLU A 33 21.30 8.67 -12.24
CA GLU A 33 22.63 8.06 -12.28
C GLU A 33 23.43 8.52 -11.05
N GLY A 34 23.89 7.57 -10.23
CA GLY A 34 24.72 7.85 -9.06
C GLY A 34 24.02 7.95 -7.70
N LYS A 35 22.70 7.70 -7.58
CA LYS A 35 22.06 7.58 -6.25
C LYS A 35 21.56 6.16 -5.98
N ALA A 36 22.11 5.55 -4.93
CA ALA A 36 21.61 4.30 -4.40
C ALA A 36 20.26 4.52 -3.72
N CYS A 37 19.17 4.33 -4.47
CA CYS A 37 17.90 3.98 -3.86
C CYS A 37 17.18 2.96 -4.73
N ASN A 38 17.74 1.75 -4.72
CA ASN A 38 16.95 0.54 -4.80
C ASN A 38 16.05 0.63 -3.54
N PHE A 39 14.72 0.60 -3.58
CA PHE A 39 13.98 -0.64 -3.38
C PHE A 39 12.48 -0.56 -3.75
N THR A 40 11.95 0.55 -4.30
CA THR A 40 10.57 0.51 -4.85
C THR A 40 10.35 1.51 -5.98
N ARG A 41 10.01 1.02 -7.18
CA ARG A 41 9.58 1.84 -8.34
C ARG A 41 8.07 2.16 -8.32
N VAL A 42 7.40 1.80 -7.23
CA VAL A 42 5.95 1.96 -7.06
C VAL A 42 5.69 3.28 -6.36
N GLN A 43 4.93 4.17 -7.01
CA GLN A 43 4.44 5.39 -6.37
C GLN A 43 3.16 5.13 -5.61
N ALA A 44 2.28 4.28 -6.14
CA ALA A 44 1.01 3.96 -5.49
C ALA A 44 0.61 2.51 -5.74
N LEU A 45 0.04 1.89 -4.71
CA LEU A 45 -0.65 0.61 -4.75
C LEU A 45 -2.12 0.86 -4.38
N SER A 46 -3.04 0.46 -5.24
CA SER A 46 -4.47 0.56 -5.01
C SER A 46 -5.07 -0.83 -4.91
N ILE A 47 -5.82 -1.07 -3.84
CA ILE A 47 -6.56 -2.31 -3.60
C ILE A 47 -8.04 -1.95 -3.60
N MET A 48 -8.79 -2.54 -4.53
CA MET A 48 -10.23 -2.32 -4.68
C MET A 48 -10.96 -3.62 -4.35
N PHE A 49 -11.98 -3.53 -3.50
CA PHE A 49 -12.85 -4.65 -3.16
C PHE A 49 -14.25 -4.15 -2.82
N ASP A 50 -15.26 -4.82 -3.35
CA ASP A 50 -16.67 -4.36 -3.30
C ASP A 50 -16.78 -2.88 -3.73
N SER A 51 -17.23 -1.99 -2.84
CA SER A 51 -17.31 -0.54 -3.06
C SER A 51 -16.15 0.24 -2.45
N HIS A 52 -15.15 -0.44 -1.89
CA HIS A 52 -14.06 0.16 -1.13
C HIS A 52 -12.78 0.25 -1.95
N THR A 53 -12.01 1.31 -1.69
CA THR A 53 -10.68 1.49 -2.24
C THR A 53 -9.70 1.89 -1.15
N LEU A 54 -8.66 1.07 -0.98
CA LEU A 54 -7.50 1.39 -0.17
C LEU A 54 -6.33 1.76 -1.08
N VAL A 55 -5.77 2.94 -0.90
CA VAL A 55 -4.57 3.40 -1.62
C VAL A 55 -3.43 3.59 -0.64
N VAL A 56 -2.28 3.00 -0.94
CA VAL A 56 -1.01 3.26 -0.25
C VAL A 56 -0.07 3.90 -1.27
N ALA A 57 0.35 5.13 -1.02
CA ALA A 57 1.18 5.91 -1.94
C ALA A 57 2.38 6.53 -1.25
N ALA A 58 3.49 6.69 -1.99
CA ALA A 58 4.63 7.47 -1.57
C ALA A 58 4.36 8.96 -1.80
N ARG A 59 4.61 9.79 -0.78
CA ARG A 59 4.58 11.25 -0.88
C ARG A 59 5.77 11.72 -1.70
N LYS A 60 5.54 12.74 -2.52
CA LYS A 60 6.61 13.44 -3.21
C LYS A 60 7.33 14.35 -2.22
N VAL A 61 8.51 13.94 -1.77
CA VAL A 61 9.39 14.71 -0.87
C VAL A 61 10.65 15.15 -1.60
N ALA A 62 11.17 16.33 -1.28
CA ALA A 62 12.38 16.86 -1.91
C ALA A 62 13.65 16.10 -1.48
N THR A 63 13.66 15.55 -0.27
CA THR A 63 14.73 14.71 0.28
C THR A 63 14.08 13.62 1.12
N TRP A 64 14.48 12.37 0.89
CA TRP A 64 14.04 11.24 1.71
C TRP A 64 14.78 11.26 3.05
N ASP A 65 14.03 11.24 4.15
CA ASP A 65 14.55 11.12 5.51
C ASP A 65 14.02 9.81 6.10
N TYR A 66 14.92 8.89 6.44
CA TYR A 66 14.57 7.57 6.95
C TYR A 66 13.88 7.61 8.33
N ARG A 67 13.88 8.77 9.00
CA ARG A 67 13.23 8.97 10.29
C ARG A 67 11.72 9.17 10.19
N PHE A 68 11.19 9.38 8.98
CA PHE A 68 9.77 9.64 8.76
C PHE A 68 9.26 8.80 7.59
N ASP A 69 8.10 8.18 7.78
CA ASP A 69 7.42 7.49 6.69
C ASP A 69 6.80 8.52 5.73
N ALA A 70 7.38 8.66 4.54
CA ALA A 70 6.84 9.47 3.47
C ALA A 70 5.67 8.75 2.75
N LEU A 71 4.71 8.23 3.49
CA LEU A 71 3.55 7.50 2.97
C LEU A 71 2.26 8.31 3.15
N ALA A 72 1.35 8.15 2.19
CA ALA A 72 -0.04 8.57 2.25
C ALA A 72 -0.90 7.31 2.15
N ILE A 73 -1.84 7.16 3.09
CA ILE A 73 -2.79 6.07 3.10
C ILE A 73 -4.16 6.71 2.92
N CYS A 74 -4.92 6.27 1.93
CA CYS A 74 -6.26 6.75 1.67
C CYS A 74 -7.26 5.60 1.69
N TRP A 75 -8.35 5.79 2.42
CA TRP A 75 -9.50 4.90 2.43
C TRP A 75 -10.70 5.63 1.82
N ASP A 76 -11.28 5.07 0.75
CA ASP A 76 -12.41 5.67 0.03
C ASP A 76 -12.18 7.16 -0.27
N GLN A 77 -11.02 7.45 -0.86
CA GLN A 77 -10.55 8.80 -1.22
C GLN A 77 -10.28 9.75 -0.04
N THR A 78 -10.44 9.28 1.20
CA THR A 78 -10.15 10.03 2.41
C THR A 78 -8.79 9.65 2.95
N GLU A 79 -7.89 10.63 3.10
CA GLU A 79 -6.56 10.40 3.67
C GLU A 79 -6.66 10.07 5.16
N LEU A 80 -6.03 8.97 5.56
CA LEU A 80 -5.96 8.49 6.93
C LEU A 80 -4.63 8.91 7.56
N VAL A 81 -4.70 9.50 8.75
CA VAL A 81 -3.53 9.72 9.60
C VAL A 81 -3.28 8.46 10.40
N VAL A 82 -2.19 7.77 10.10
CA VAL A 82 -1.76 6.61 10.88
C VAL A 82 -0.87 7.10 12.03
N PRO A 83 -1.25 6.87 13.30
CA PRO A 83 -0.41 7.19 14.44
C PRO A 83 0.93 6.44 14.33
N THR A 84 2.03 7.17 14.43
CA THR A 84 3.41 6.62 14.32
C THR A 84 4.05 6.37 15.68
N ASP A 85 3.37 6.81 16.75
CA ASP A 85 3.84 6.86 18.14
C ASP A 85 3.30 5.71 19.01
N SER A 86 2.43 4.87 18.47
CA SER A 86 1.80 3.79 19.22
C SER A 86 2.37 2.44 18.83
N GLU A 87 2.75 1.64 19.82
CA GLU A 87 2.97 0.19 19.69
C GLU A 87 1.62 -0.51 19.45
N VAL A 88 0.96 -0.17 18.34
CA VAL A 88 -0.31 -0.78 17.96
C VAL A 88 -0.07 -2.12 17.29
N GLU A 89 -0.43 -3.17 18.02
CA GLU A 89 -0.52 -4.52 17.51
C GLU A 89 -1.85 -4.71 16.76
N TRP A 90 -1.79 -5.31 15.57
CA TRP A 90 -2.98 -5.74 14.84
C TRP A 90 -3.65 -6.87 15.61
N ARG A 91 -4.81 -6.59 16.23
CA ARG A 91 -5.68 -7.63 16.77
C ARG A 91 -6.76 -7.95 15.75
N THR A 92 -6.82 -9.20 15.30
CA THR A 92 -8.06 -9.69 14.71
C THR A 92 -9.11 -9.64 15.81
N ARG A 93 -10.31 -9.18 15.48
CA ARG A 93 -11.46 -9.35 16.38
C ARG A 93 -11.76 -10.84 16.34
N GLY A 94 -11.06 -11.61 17.18
CA GLY A 94 -11.24 -13.04 17.31
C GLY A 94 -12.72 -13.28 17.49
N GLY A 95 -13.31 -14.08 16.59
CA GLY A 95 -14.61 -14.66 16.84
C GLY A 95 -14.51 -15.41 18.16
N GLY A 96 -15.14 -14.88 19.20
CA GLY A 96 -15.21 -15.49 20.51
C GLY A 96 -15.97 -16.80 20.40
N GLY A 97 -15.23 -17.88 20.15
CA GLY A 97 -15.64 -19.23 20.44
C GLY A 97 -14.88 -19.67 21.69
N ASP A 98 -15.66 -20.08 22.68
CA ASP A 98 -15.28 -20.89 23.83
C ASP A 98 -14.77 -20.15 25.09
N ASP A 99 -15.73 -19.70 25.90
CA ASP A 99 -15.64 -19.76 27.37
C ASP A 99 -16.86 -20.55 27.86
N ARG A 100 -16.75 -21.89 27.86
CA ARG A 100 -17.55 -22.78 28.72
C ARG A 100 -16.66 -23.27 29.87
N GLY A 101 -17.15 -23.07 31.10
CA GLY A 101 -16.59 -23.57 32.36
C GLY A 101 -16.01 -22.42 33.19
N ASP A 102 -16.43 -22.12 34.43
CA ASP A 102 -16.96 -23.01 35.45
C ASP A 102 -18.08 -22.35 36.27
N GLU A 103 -19.14 -23.12 36.44
CA GLU A 103 -20.18 -22.94 37.45
C GLU A 103 -19.57 -23.29 38.81
N LYS A 104 -19.55 -22.34 39.76
CA LYS A 104 -19.23 -22.62 41.16
C LYS A 104 -20.48 -23.21 41.83
N HIS A 105 -20.34 -24.43 42.35
CA HIS A 105 -21.09 -24.95 43.50
C HIS A 105 -20.08 -25.52 44.50
#